data_AF-A0A1G6QUU5-F1
#
_entry.id   AF-A0A1G6QUU5-F1
#
_cell.length_a   1.000
_cell.length_b   1.000
_cell.length_c   1.000
_cell.angle_alpha   90.00
_cell.angle_beta   90.00
_cell.angle_gamma   90.00
#
_symmetry.space_group_name_H-M   'P 1'
#
loop_
_entity.id
_entity.type
_entity.pdbx_description
1 polymer ?
#
loop_
_entity_poly.entity_id
_entity_poly.type
_entity_poly.pdbx_seq_one_letter_code
_entity_poly.pdbx_strand_id
1 'polypeptide(L)'
;MAVQGENVSIPRRIYSEELDPALERSLTGTQRVIAHCLYSRHHDGYVRQRSLELLMDSAEPWVAPFVVHLAGEYVLEILEDIRRGLGGLTVPGSVERQLYGEFIVRNPAFFVRTERRVVSYWTCYYRRKYPTFGRYPGSELMEAFRAAASEHHGARWPRNTPPPFAGTVESTV
;
A
#
# COMPACT_ATOMS: atom_id res chain seq x y z
N MET A 1 -13.03 -2.65 -8.67
CA MET A 1 -11.81 -3.45 -8.49
C MET A 1 -12.24 -4.86 -8.17
N ALA A 2 -11.41 -5.87 -8.37
CA ALA A 2 -11.74 -7.25 -8.06
C ALA A 2 -10.72 -7.89 -7.10
N VAL A 3 -11.20 -8.66 -6.13
CA VAL A 3 -10.39 -9.47 -5.21
C VAL A 3 -10.97 -10.88 -5.22
N GLN A 4 -10.14 -11.90 -5.47
CA GLN A 4 -10.58 -13.30 -5.59
C GLN A 4 -11.80 -13.52 -6.51
N GLY A 5 -11.94 -12.69 -7.55
CA GLY A 5 -13.06 -12.76 -8.51
C GLY A 5 -14.29 -11.93 -8.13
N GLU A 6 -14.34 -11.36 -6.92
CA GLU A 6 -15.45 -10.53 -6.46
C GLU A 6 -15.17 -9.04 -6.64
N ASN A 7 -16.20 -8.28 -7.04
CA ASN A 7 -16.09 -6.84 -7.19
C ASN A 7 -16.18 -6.13 -5.83
N VAL A 8 -15.15 -5.35 -5.53
CA VAL A 8 -15.05 -4.54 -4.31
C VAL A 8 -15.05 -3.05 -4.66
N SER A 9 -15.80 -2.28 -3.87
CA SER A 9 -15.81 -0.82 -3.87
C SER A 9 -15.29 -0.32 -2.51
N ILE A 10 -14.35 0.63 -2.54
CA ILE A 10 -13.75 1.20 -1.33
C ILE A 10 -14.20 2.66 -1.21
N PRO A 11 -14.71 3.09 -0.05
CA PRO A 11 -15.05 4.48 0.15
C PRO A 11 -13.81 5.37 0.02
N ARG A 12 -13.97 6.51 -0.66
CA ARG A 12 -12.87 7.49 -0.77
C ARG A 12 -12.47 7.99 0.61
N ARG A 13 -13.45 8.36 1.44
CA ARG A 13 -13.25 8.83 2.81
C ARG A 13 -14.52 8.58 3.61
N ILE A 14 -14.37 8.24 4.89
CA ILE A 14 -15.47 8.12 5.86
C ILE A 14 -15.32 9.16 6.97
N TYR A 15 -16.45 9.56 7.54
CA TYR A 15 -16.56 10.55 8.62
C TYR A 15 -17.26 9.97 9.85
N SER A 16 -17.42 8.65 9.90
CA SER A 16 -18.04 7.95 11.02
C SER A 16 -17.14 8.04 12.25
N GLU A 17 -17.76 8.21 13.42
CA GLU A 17 -17.08 8.08 14.71
C GLU A 17 -16.47 6.68 14.87
N GLU A 18 -15.41 6.59 15.67
CA GLU A 18 -14.81 5.31 16.03
C GLU A 18 -15.75 4.50 16.92
N LEU A 19 -15.63 3.17 16.85
CA LEU A 19 -16.39 2.27 17.71
C LEU A 19 -15.98 2.50 19.16
N ASP A 20 -16.93 2.34 20.07
CA ASP A 20 -16.61 2.25 21.49
C ASP A 20 -15.57 1.13 21.73
N PRO A 21 -14.53 1.34 22.55
CA PRO A 21 -13.49 0.34 22.78
C PRO A 21 -14.00 -0.99 23.36
N ALA A 22 -15.11 -1.00 24.12
CA ALA A 22 -15.72 -2.25 24.58
C ALA A 22 -16.39 -3.00 23.43
N LEU A 23 -17.07 -2.28 22.54
CA LEU A 23 -17.68 -2.85 21.33
C LEU A 23 -16.61 -3.40 20.38
N GLU A 24 -15.53 -2.66 20.13
CA GLU A 24 -14.41 -3.11 19.27
C GLU A 24 -13.75 -4.39 19.80
N ARG A 25 -13.59 -4.51 21.12
CA ARG A 25 -13.06 -5.73 21.76
C ARG A 25 -14.01 -6.92 21.63
N SER A 26 -15.31 -6.69 21.53
CA SER A 26 -16.31 -7.76 21.34
C SER A 26 -16.38 -8.30 19.91
N LEU A 27 -15.79 -7.60 18.93
CA LEU A 27 -15.75 -8.05 17.54
C LEU A 27 -14.91 -9.33 17.38
N THR A 28 -15.37 -10.21 16.48
CA THR A 28 -14.54 -11.32 15.96
C THR A 28 -13.30 -10.79 15.24
N GLY A 29 -12.29 -11.64 15.05
CA GLY A 29 -11.06 -11.28 14.32
C GLY A 29 -11.36 -10.68 12.94
N THR A 30 -12.20 -11.36 12.14
CA THR A 30 -12.59 -10.88 10.81
C THR A 30 -13.34 -9.55 10.87
N GLN A 31 -14.31 -9.40 11.78
CA GLN A 31 -15.05 -8.13 11.93
C GLN A 31 -14.12 -6.97 12.31
N ARG A 32 -13.12 -7.22 13.16
CA ARG A 32 -12.11 -6.23 13.53
C ARG A 32 -11.26 -5.81 12.33
N VAL A 33 -10.78 -6.76 11.52
CA VAL A 33 -10.02 -6.45 10.30
C VAL A 33 -10.88 -5.69 9.28
N ILE A 34 -12.17 -6.03 9.14
CA ILE A 34 -13.11 -5.27 8.31
C ILE A 34 -13.26 -3.82 8.83
N ALA A 35 -13.42 -3.65 10.14
CA ALA A 35 -13.52 -2.33 10.75
C ALA A 35 -12.26 -1.48 10.48
N HIS A 36 -11.06 -2.05 10.66
CA HIS A 36 -9.82 -1.33 10.35
C HIS A 36 -9.62 -1.06 8.85
N CYS A 37 -10.11 -1.94 7.97
CA CYS A 37 -10.18 -1.63 6.54
C CYS A 37 -11.02 -0.37 6.28
N LEU A 38 -12.18 -0.24 6.91
CA LEU A 38 -12.99 0.98 6.80
C LEU A 38 -12.28 2.20 7.43
N TYR A 39 -11.69 2.05 8.61
CA TYR A 39 -10.96 3.13 9.29
C TYR A 39 -9.67 3.56 8.59
N SER A 40 -9.08 2.71 7.74
CA SER A 40 -8.02 3.12 6.80
C SER A 40 -8.49 4.21 5.81
N ARG A 41 -9.81 4.45 5.71
CA ARG A 41 -10.42 5.51 4.90
C ARG A 41 -10.95 6.66 5.76
N HIS A 42 -10.68 6.68 7.06
CA HIS A 42 -11.17 7.71 7.96
C HIS A 42 -10.64 9.11 7.62
N HIS A 43 -11.35 10.15 8.05
CA HIS A 43 -10.97 11.53 7.81
C HIS A 43 -9.74 11.97 8.61
N ASP A 44 -9.62 11.45 9.82
CA ASP A 44 -8.46 11.62 10.70
C ASP A 44 -7.24 10.81 10.19
N GLY A 45 -6.05 11.42 10.21
CA GLY A 45 -4.77 10.74 9.93
C GLY A 45 -4.36 9.72 10.99
N TYR A 46 -4.60 10.01 12.27
CA TYR A 46 -4.20 9.12 13.36
C TYR A 46 -4.97 7.80 13.33
N VAL A 47 -6.28 7.88 13.08
CA VAL A 47 -7.15 6.69 12.94
C VAL A 47 -6.70 5.82 11.76
N ARG A 48 -6.33 6.44 10.64
CA ARG A 48 -5.82 5.71 9.46
C ARG A 48 -4.52 5.00 9.75
N GLN A 49 -3.57 5.67 10.39
CA GLN A 49 -2.25 5.11 10.71
C GLN A 49 -2.36 3.95 11.70
N ARG A 50 -3.09 4.14 12.81
CA ARG A 50 -3.35 3.06 13.79
C ARG A 50 -4.06 1.86 13.17
N SER A 51 -5.04 2.11 12.30
CA SER A 51 -5.73 1.02 11.61
C SER A 51 -4.83 0.30 10.62
N LEU A 52 -3.94 1.02 9.93
CA LEU A 52 -2.98 0.42 9.02
C LEU A 52 -2.06 -0.57 9.74
N GLU A 53 -1.53 -0.22 10.92
CA GLU A 53 -0.65 -1.10 11.70
C GLU A 53 -1.29 -2.48 11.94
N LEU A 54 -2.58 -2.49 12.31
CA LEU A 54 -3.34 -3.72 12.54
C LEU A 54 -3.63 -4.52 11.26
N LEU A 55 -3.63 -3.86 10.10
CA LEU A 55 -3.82 -4.52 8.80
C LEU A 55 -2.54 -5.17 8.28
N MET A 56 -1.35 -4.81 8.80
CA MET A 56 -0.08 -5.36 8.32
C MET A 56 0.09 -6.85 8.62
N ASP A 57 -0.52 -7.33 9.70
CA ASP A 57 -0.47 -8.74 10.10
C ASP A 57 -1.52 -9.61 9.38
N SER A 58 -2.37 -9.01 8.54
CA SER A 58 -3.45 -9.72 7.87
C SER A 58 -3.01 -10.28 6.51
N ALA A 59 -3.15 -11.61 6.34
CA ALA A 59 -2.96 -12.30 5.07
C ALA A 59 -4.27 -12.39 4.24
N GLU A 60 -5.30 -11.64 4.61
CA GLU A 60 -6.59 -11.66 3.93
C GLU A 60 -6.55 -10.85 2.62
N PRO A 61 -6.84 -11.42 1.45
CA PRO A 61 -6.69 -10.73 0.16
C PRO A 61 -7.52 -9.45 0.03
N TRP A 62 -8.65 -9.36 0.73
CA TRP A 62 -9.54 -8.19 0.73
C TRP A 62 -8.99 -7.00 1.54
N VAL A 63 -7.86 -7.16 2.24
CA VAL A 63 -7.11 -6.07 2.88
C VAL A 63 -6.23 -5.32 1.88
N ALA A 64 -5.67 -6.01 0.89
CA ALA A 64 -4.74 -5.44 -0.09
C ALA A 64 -5.24 -4.14 -0.76
N PRO A 65 -6.52 -4.05 -1.20
CA PRO A 65 -7.03 -2.84 -1.80
C PRO A 65 -6.95 -1.60 -0.90
N PHE A 66 -7.12 -1.77 0.42
CA PHE A 66 -7.07 -0.68 1.40
C PHE A 66 -5.64 -0.21 1.63
N VAL A 67 -4.70 -1.15 1.77
CA VAL A 67 -3.28 -0.83 1.95
C VAL A 67 -2.69 -0.17 0.70
N VAL A 68 -2.97 -0.71 -0.49
CA VAL A 68 -2.51 -0.09 -1.75
C VAL A 68 -3.19 1.26 -1.99
N HIS A 69 -4.42 1.47 -1.53
CA HIS A 69 -5.04 2.79 -1.57
C HIS A 69 -4.32 3.77 -0.64
N LEU A 70 -4.02 3.37 0.60
CA LEU A 70 -3.28 4.20 1.58
C LEU A 70 -1.88 4.55 1.08
N ALA A 71 -1.20 3.63 0.40
CA ALA A 71 0.08 3.90 -0.25
C ALA A 71 0.00 5.01 -1.31
N GLY A 72 -1.19 5.33 -1.81
CA GLY A 72 -1.41 6.44 -2.74
C GLY A 72 -1.77 7.76 -2.07
N GLU A 73 -1.72 7.88 -0.75
CA GLU A 73 -2.05 9.11 -0.03
C GLU A 73 -0.83 10.00 0.20
N TYR A 74 -1.08 11.26 0.58
CA TYR A 74 -0.03 12.27 0.72
C TYR A 74 0.71 12.22 2.06
N VAL A 75 0.46 11.22 2.91
CA VAL A 75 1.03 11.14 4.27
C VAL A 75 2.30 10.30 4.23
N LEU A 76 3.44 10.92 4.54
CA LEU A 76 4.75 10.27 4.46
C LEU A 76 4.88 9.12 5.46
N GLU A 77 4.39 9.33 6.67
CA GLU A 77 4.44 8.38 7.78
C GLU A 77 3.72 7.08 7.41
N ILE A 78 2.56 7.18 6.74
CA ILE A 78 1.81 6.03 6.21
C ILE A 78 2.65 5.23 5.20
N LEU A 79 3.40 5.89 4.31
CA LEU A 79 4.28 5.18 3.37
C LEU A 79 5.39 4.43 4.09
N GLU A 80 5.98 5.05 5.11
CA GLU A 80 7.04 4.45 5.92
C GLU A 80 6.53 3.26 6.74
N ASP A 81 5.32 3.35 7.28
CA ASP A 81 4.67 2.29 8.04
C ASP A 81 4.32 1.10 7.13
N ILE A 82 3.74 1.33 5.95
CA ILE A 82 3.49 0.25 4.98
C ILE A 82 4.80 -0.45 4.62
N ARG A 83 5.87 0.32 4.36
CA ARG A 83 7.17 -0.24 3.98
C ARG A 83 7.77 -1.09 5.10
N ARG A 84 7.55 -0.72 6.36
CA ARG A 84 8.02 -1.46 7.53
C ARG A 84 7.17 -2.70 7.81
N GLY A 85 5.84 -2.56 7.72
CA GLY A 85 4.89 -3.63 8.00
C GLY A 85 4.85 -4.70 6.91
N LEU A 86 5.02 -4.32 5.65
CA LEU A 86 5.05 -5.26 4.52
C LEU A 86 6.48 -5.71 4.17
N GLY A 87 7.27 -6.10 5.17
CA GLY A 87 8.63 -6.61 4.96
C GLY A 87 8.69 -7.82 4.03
N GLY A 88 7.65 -8.68 4.04
CA GLY A 88 7.53 -9.81 3.13
C GLY A 88 7.46 -9.43 1.64
N LEU A 89 7.06 -8.19 1.29
CA LEU A 89 6.92 -7.75 -0.10
C LEU A 89 8.25 -7.78 -0.87
N THR A 90 9.38 -7.64 -0.18
CA THR A 90 10.73 -7.69 -0.76
C THR A 90 11.34 -9.10 -0.74
N VAL A 91 10.68 -10.07 -0.12
CA VAL A 91 11.11 -11.47 -0.03
C VAL A 91 10.46 -12.28 -1.16
N PRO A 92 11.23 -12.80 -2.14
CA PRO A 92 10.67 -13.62 -3.22
C PRO A 92 9.89 -14.83 -2.68
N GLY A 93 8.72 -15.11 -3.26
CA GLY A 93 7.88 -16.23 -2.88
C GLY A 93 7.14 -16.09 -1.54
N SER A 94 7.28 -14.99 -0.81
CA SER A 94 6.51 -14.77 0.44
C SER A 94 5.00 -14.69 0.18
N VAL A 95 4.21 -14.95 1.23
CA VAL A 95 2.74 -14.88 1.14
C VAL A 95 2.30 -13.47 0.78
N GLU A 96 2.90 -12.45 1.39
CA GLU A 96 2.58 -11.04 1.15
C GLU A 96 2.89 -10.67 -0.31
N ARG A 97 4.06 -11.09 -0.82
CA ARG A 97 4.46 -10.78 -2.19
C ARG A 97 3.53 -11.43 -3.21
N GLN A 98 3.11 -12.67 -2.97
CA GLN A 98 2.12 -13.35 -3.81
C GLN A 98 0.77 -12.61 -3.76
N LEU A 99 0.28 -12.29 -2.57
CA LEU A 99 -1.01 -11.64 -2.34
C LEU A 99 -1.10 -10.26 -3.02
N TYR A 100 -0.12 -9.39 -2.75
CA TYR A 100 -0.10 -8.05 -3.34
C TYR A 100 0.21 -8.09 -4.84
N GLY A 101 1.04 -9.02 -5.29
CA GLY A 101 1.31 -9.25 -6.70
C GLY A 101 0.04 -9.64 -7.46
N GLU A 102 -0.71 -10.62 -6.95
CA GLU A 102 -1.99 -11.05 -7.53
C GLU A 102 -2.99 -9.88 -7.59
N PHE A 103 -3.14 -9.14 -6.49
CA PHE A 103 -4.06 -8.00 -6.43
C PHE A 103 -3.73 -6.95 -7.49
N ILE A 104 -2.45 -6.59 -7.67
CA ILE A 104 -2.01 -5.59 -8.65
C ILE A 104 -2.25 -6.09 -10.08
N VAL A 105 -1.90 -7.34 -10.38
CA VAL A 105 -2.07 -7.92 -11.71
C VAL A 105 -3.54 -7.94 -12.12
N ARG A 106 -4.44 -8.22 -11.16
CA ARG A 106 -5.88 -8.21 -11.39
C ARG A 106 -6.48 -6.80 -11.46
N ASN A 107 -5.79 -5.77 -10.93
CA ASN A 107 -6.27 -4.39 -10.86
C ASN A 107 -5.28 -3.37 -11.42
N PRO A 108 -4.81 -3.50 -12.68
CA PRO A 108 -3.73 -2.69 -13.22
C PRO A 108 -4.08 -1.19 -13.22
N ALA A 109 -5.30 -0.83 -13.63
CA ALA A 109 -5.74 0.56 -13.67
C ALA A 109 -5.80 1.22 -12.27
N PHE A 110 -6.05 0.44 -11.22
CA PHE A 110 -6.01 0.93 -9.85
C PHE A 110 -4.57 1.23 -9.42
N PHE A 111 -3.66 0.30 -9.66
CA PHE A 111 -2.25 0.48 -9.29
C PHE A 111 -1.58 1.62 -10.06
N VAL A 112 -1.86 1.77 -11.36
CA VAL A 112 -1.41 2.92 -12.17
C VAL A 112 -1.86 4.25 -11.56
N ARG A 113 -3.10 4.31 -11.04
CA ARG A 113 -3.61 5.51 -10.37
C ARG A 113 -2.89 5.77 -9.05
N THR A 114 -2.61 4.73 -8.27
CA THR A 114 -1.80 4.82 -7.05
C THR A 114 -0.41 5.38 -7.36
N GLU A 115 0.30 4.82 -8.34
CA GLU A 115 1.63 5.30 -8.76
C GLU A 115 1.60 6.80 -9.13
N ARG A 116 0.62 7.22 -9.92
CA ARG A 116 0.47 8.64 -10.31
C ARG A 116 0.22 9.55 -9.11
N ARG A 117 -0.57 9.11 -8.13
CA ARG A 117 -0.81 9.88 -6.90
C ARG A 117 0.46 10.04 -6.08
N VAL A 118 1.22 8.96 -5.89
CA VAL A 118 2.50 8.99 -5.16
C VAL A 118 3.46 10.01 -5.77
N VAL A 119 3.57 10.03 -7.11
CA VAL A 119 4.40 11.02 -7.82
C VAL A 119 3.86 12.43 -7.68
N SER A 120 2.55 12.61 -7.80
CA SER A 120 1.91 13.93 -7.65
C SER A 120 2.13 14.52 -6.26
N TYR A 121 1.95 13.72 -5.21
CA TYR A 121 2.11 14.17 -3.82
C TYR A 121 3.57 14.38 -3.45
N TRP A 122 4.47 13.52 -3.93
CA TRP A 122 5.90 13.80 -3.84
C TRP A 122 6.23 15.17 -4.45
N THR A 123 5.78 15.42 -5.67
CA THR A 123 6.06 16.67 -6.40
C THR A 123 5.53 17.90 -5.66
N CYS A 124 4.30 17.82 -5.13
CA CYS A 124 3.63 18.94 -4.48
C CYS A 124 4.17 19.23 -3.08
N TYR A 125 4.37 18.20 -2.25
CA TYR A 125 4.62 18.37 -0.81
C TYR A 125 6.05 18.04 -0.38
N TYR A 126 6.70 17.09 -1.05
CA TYR A 126 7.93 16.47 -0.56
C TYR A 126 9.16 16.72 -1.41
N ARG A 127 9.03 17.32 -2.60
CA ARG A 127 10.15 17.55 -3.52
C ARG A 127 11.26 18.41 -2.93
N ARG A 128 10.94 19.32 -2.00
CA ARG A 128 11.97 20.10 -1.28
C ARG A 128 12.82 19.22 -0.36
N LYS A 129 12.20 18.27 0.35
CA LYS A 129 12.89 17.33 1.26
C LYS A 129 13.58 16.20 0.50
N TYR A 130 12.97 15.73 -0.60
CA TYR A 130 13.49 14.68 -1.48
C TYR A 130 13.55 15.21 -2.92
N PRO A 131 14.67 15.86 -3.32
CA PRO A 131 14.79 16.51 -4.63
C PRO A 131 14.59 15.58 -5.83
N THR A 132 14.86 14.28 -5.65
CA THR A 132 14.64 13.22 -6.64
C THR A 132 13.62 12.22 -6.12
N PHE A 133 12.75 11.71 -7.02
CA PHE A 133 11.72 10.75 -6.64
C PHE A 133 12.34 9.49 -6.05
N GLY A 134 13.46 9.04 -6.59
CA GLY A 134 14.18 7.88 -6.10
C GLY A 134 14.64 7.94 -4.63
N ARG A 135 14.72 9.13 -4.03
CA ARG A 135 15.03 9.31 -2.60
C ARG A 135 13.78 9.37 -1.71
N TYR A 136 12.60 9.50 -2.30
CA TYR A 136 11.32 9.54 -1.60
C TYR A 136 10.92 8.12 -1.18
N PRO A 137 10.46 7.88 0.06
CA PRO A 137 10.07 6.54 0.52
C PRO A 137 9.02 5.85 -0.36
N GLY A 138 8.13 6.62 -0.99
CA GLY A 138 7.16 6.10 -1.94
C GLY A 138 7.80 5.44 -3.18
N SER A 139 9.04 5.81 -3.56
CA SER A 139 9.74 5.15 -4.67
C SER A 139 10.03 3.69 -4.35
N GLU A 140 10.65 3.41 -3.21
CA GLU A 140 10.96 2.03 -2.79
C GLU A 140 9.71 1.18 -2.67
N LEU A 141 8.64 1.73 -2.07
CA LEU A 141 7.38 1.01 -1.93
C LEU A 141 6.74 0.67 -3.28
N MET A 142 6.74 1.61 -4.24
CA MET A 142 6.24 1.33 -5.60
C MET A 142 7.12 0.31 -6.34
N GLU A 143 8.45 0.27 -6.09
CA GLU A 143 9.30 -0.80 -6.63
C GLU A 143 8.92 -2.17 -6.06
N ALA A 144 8.73 -2.27 -4.74
CA ALA A 144 8.40 -3.52 -4.09
C ALA A 144 7.06 -4.08 -4.62
N PHE A 145 6.04 -3.24 -4.76
CA PHE A 145 4.77 -3.62 -5.38
C PHE A 145 4.92 -4.06 -6.84
N ARG A 146 5.72 -3.35 -7.66
CA ARG A 146 5.97 -3.77 -9.04
C ARG A 146 6.75 -5.08 -9.13
N ALA A 147 7.68 -5.30 -8.21
CA ALA A 147 8.43 -6.56 -8.15
C ALA A 147 7.49 -7.73 -7.81
N ALA A 148 6.59 -7.54 -6.84
CA ALA A 148 5.54 -8.50 -6.51
C ALA A 148 4.63 -8.80 -7.72
N ALA A 149 4.16 -7.76 -8.42
CA ALA A 149 3.35 -7.91 -9.63
C ALA A 149 4.11 -8.61 -10.76
N SER A 150 5.41 -8.32 -10.93
CA SER A 150 6.24 -8.96 -11.95
C SER A 150 6.42 -10.45 -11.69
N GLU A 151 6.61 -10.83 -10.42
CA GLU A 151 6.73 -12.22 -9.99
C GLU A 151 5.44 -13.00 -10.25
N HIS A 152 4.29 -12.44 -9.86
CA HIS A 152 3.00 -13.07 -10.10
C HIS A 152 2.65 -13.17 -11.60
N HIS A 153 2.98 -12.14 -12.38
CA HIS A 153 2.70 -12.10 -13.82
C HIS A 153 3.68 -12.95 -14.66
N GLY A 154 4.87 -13.26 -14.13
CA GLY A 154 5.93 -13.96 -14.86
C GLY A 154 6.68 -13.09 -15.89
N ALA A 155 6.47 -11.78 -15.88
CA ALA A 155 7.16 -10.83 -16.75
C ALA A 155 7.27 -9.45 -16.08
N ARG A 156 8.24 -8.64 -16.53
CA ARG A 156 8.47 -7.30 -15.98
C ARG A 156 7.20 -6.44 -16.03
N TRP A 157 6.73 -5.99 -14.87
CA TRP A 157 5.57 -5.11 -14.76
C TRP A 157 5.89 -3.68 -15.22
N PRO A 158 4.96 -2.98 -15.91
CA PRO A 158 5.18 -1.61 -16.34
C PRO A 158 5.39 -0.65 -15.17
N ARG A 159 6.14 0.42 -15.44
CA ARG A 159 6.47 1.48 -14.48
C ARG A 159 5.74 2.76 -14.86
N ASN A 160 5.01 3.35 -13.92
CA ASN A 160 4.36 4.66 -14.11
C ASN A 160 4.89 5.73 -13.14
N THR A 161 6.04 5.48 -12.51
CA THR A 161 6.78 6.44 -11.69
C THR A 161 8.10 6.82 -12.33
N PRO A 162 8.73 7.95 -11.96
CA PRO A 162 10.13 8.21 -12.29
C PRO A 162 11.05 7.05 -11.86
N PRO A 163 12.26 6.95 -12.42
CA PRO A 163 13.20 5.91 -12.04
C PRO A 163 13.61 6.04 -10.56
N PRO A 164 13.97 4.92 -9.90
CA PRO A 164 14.47 4.95 -8.54
C PRO A 164 15.87 5.59 -8.53
N PHE A 165 16.39 5.87 -7.33
CA PHE A 165 17.74 6.41 -7.21
C PHE A 165 18.72 5.30 -7.58
N ALA A 166 19.58 5.55 -8.56
CA ALA A 166 20.72 4.69 -8.83
C ALA A 166 21.74 4.88 -7.71
N GLY A 167 21.57 4.15 -6.61
CA GLY A 167 22.68 3.88 -5.71
C GLY A 167 23.73 3.10 -6.50
N THR A 168 24.98 3.55 -6.46
CA THR A 168 26.13 2.95 -7.12
C THR A 168 26.11 1.43 -6.92
N VAL A 169 25.82 0.68 -7.99
CA VAL A 169 26.24 -0.72 -8.05
C VAL A 169 27.72 -0.63 -8.32
N GLU A 170 28.55 -0.67 -7.27
CA GLU A 170 29.95 -1.01 -7.45
C GLU A 170 29.99 -2.39 -8.10
N SER A 171 30.30 -2.41 -9.40
CA SER A 171 30.73 -3.60 -10.09
C SER A 171 31.99 -4.09 -9.40
N THR A 172 31.87 -5.09 -8.53
CA THR A 172 33.02 -5.90 -8.18
C THR A 172 33.38 -6.70 -9.43
N VAL A 173 34.59 -6.40 -9.92
CA VAL A 173 35.30 -7.03 -11.04
C VAL A 173 35.53 -8.51 -10.77
#